data_AF-A0A7S7U8A1-F1
#
_entry.id   AF-A0A7S7U8A1-F1
#
_cell.length_a   1.000
_cell.length_b   1.000
_cell.length_c   1.000
_cell.angle_alpha   90.00
_cell.angle_beta   90.00
_cell.angle_gamma   90.00
#
_symmetry.space_group_name_H-M   'P 1'
#
loop_
_entity.id
_entity.type
_entity.pdbx_description
1 polymer ?
#
loop_
_entity_poly.entity_id
_entity_poly.type
_entity_poly.pdbx_seq_one_letter_code
_entity_poly.pdbx_strand_id
1 'polypeptide(L)'
;MARHILVLLSFCAALAGCASAPAAERRPIAWDGLGQDPNRPAATRRHLANQPAPETDPNLERQRVLTKLRPYSDAWWAVHDEIEAENDRQLGSKLVICRSCVAQPPSEDTTGSIR
;
A
#
# COMPACT_ATOMS: atom_id res chain seq x y z
N MET A 1 32.09 50.25 10.60
CA MET A 1 32.49 49.53 9.37
C MET A 1 32.92 48.09 9.67
N ALA A 2 34.01 47.83 10.39
CA ALA A 2 34.54 46.47 10.63
C ALA A 2 33.56 45.51 11.36
N ARG A 3 32.76 46.01 12.32
CA ARG A 3 31.76 45.17 13.04
C ARG A 3 30.64 44.67 12.13
N HIS A 4 30.18 45.49 11.18
CA HIS A 4 29.14 45.08 10.23
C HIS A 4 29.67 44.09 9.21
N ILE A 5 30.94 44.23 8.81
CA ILE A 5 31.61 43.28 7.91
C ILE A 5 31.73 41.90 8.59
N LEU A 6 32.11 41.85 9.87
CA LEU A 6 32.16 40.59 10.63
C LEU A 6 30.78 39.92 10.76
N VAL A 7 29.74 40.71 11.03
CA VAL A 7 28.36 40.18 11.11
C VAL A 7 27.91 39.64 9.75
N LEU A 8 28.14 40.38 8.67
CA LEU A 8 27.80 39.96 7.31
C LEU A 8 28.55 38.68 6.90
N LEU A 9 29.84 38.57 7.22
CA LEU A 9 30.63 37.38 6.93
C LEU A 9 30.14 36.15 7.70
N SER A 10 29.79 36.32 8.99
CA SER A 10 29.23 35.22 9.79
C SER A 10 27.87 34.74 9.25
N PHE A 11 27.04 35.67 8.79
CA PHE A 11 25.74 35.36 8.21
C PHE A 11 25.86 34.65 6.86
N CYS A 12 26.77 35.10 5.99
CA CYS A 12 27.05 34.44 4.72
C CYS A 12 27.62 33.02 4.93
N ALA A 13 28.49 32.82 5.92
CA ALA A 13 29.03 31.50 6.24
C ALA A 13 27.94 30.55 6.76
N ALA A 14 27.01 31.04 7.58
CA ALA A 14 25.88 30.26 8.07
C ALA A 14 24.93 29.84 6.93
N LEU A 15 24.65 30.73 5.98
CA LEU A 15 23.79 30.42 4.83
C LEU A 15 24.45 29.45 3.84
N ALA A 16 25.76 29.54 3.64
CA ALA A 16 26.50 28.63 2.75
C ALA A 16 26.50 27.18 3.26
N GLY A 17 26.47 26.97 4.58
CA GLY A 17 26.41 25.63 5.18
C GLY A 17 25.10 24.88 4.94
N CYS A 18 24.01 25.57 4.56
CA CYS A 18 22.71 24.94 4.26
C CYS A 18 22.56 24.51 2.80
N ALA A 19 23.42 24.98 1.88
CA ALA A 19 23.35 24.61 0.46
C ALA A 19 24.16 23.35 0.13
N SER A 20 25.09 22.95 0.99
CA SER A 20 25.85 21.71 0.86
C SER A 20 25.16 20.56 1.57
N ALA A 21 23.93 20.24 1.14
CA ALA A 21 23.50 18.86 1.26
C ALA A 21 24.46 18.05 0.38
N PRO A 22 25.15 17.01 0.88
CA PRO A 22 25.88 16.12 0.00
C PRO A 22 24.87 15.66 -1.04
N ALA A 23 25.16 15.92 -2.33
CA ALA A 23 24.34 15.39 -3.40
C ALA A 23 24.27 13.89 -3.12
N ALA A 24 23.09 13.43 -2.69
CA ALA A 24 22.88 12.03 -2.40
C ALA A 24 23.38 11.32 -3.65
N GLU A 25 24.44 10.54 -3.45
CA GLU A 25 25.10 9.74 -4.47
C GLU A 25 24.00 9.22 -5.39
N ARG A 26 24.10 9.44 -6.72
CA ARG A 26 23.07 9.02 -7.71
C ARG A 26 22.96 7.49 -7.66
N ARG A 27 22.32 6.99 -6.61
CA ARG A 27 21.95 5.61 -6.43
C ARG A 27 20.63 5.48 -7.18
N PRO A 28 20.47 4.44 -8.01
CA PRO A 28 19.20 4.18 -8.66
C PRO A 28 18.12 4.17 -7.58
N ILE A 29 17.18 5.11 -7.68
CA ILE A 29 16.06 5.24 -6.76
C ILE A 29 15.18 4.02 -7.05
N ALA A 30 15.26 3.03 -6.17
CA ALA A 30 14.32 1.95 -6.17
C ALA A 30 12.97 2.50 -5.68
N TRP A 31 11.94 2.39 -6.53
CA TRP A 31 10.59 2.86 -6.24
C TRP A 31 9.94 2.10 -5.07
N ASP A 32 10.59 1.05 -4.55
CA ASP A 32 10.18 0.28 -3.38
C ASP A 32 10.58 0.92 -2.03
N GLY A 33 11.36 2.01 -2.06
CA GLY A 33 11.82 2.70 -0.85
C GLY A 33 12.90 1.96 -0.05
N LEU A 34 13.32 0.77 -0.49
CA LEU A 34 14.36 -0.04 0.16
C LEU A 34 15.73 0.09 -0.54
N GLY A 35 15.81 0.81 -1.67
CA GLY A 35 17.05 1.01 -2.41
C GLY A 35 17.52 -0.24 -3.16
N GLN A 36 16.64 -1.22 -3.37
CA GLN A 36 16.95 -2.48 -4.01
C GLN A 36 16.75 -2.36 -5.54
N ASP A 37 17.76 -2.71 -6.34
CA ASP A 37 17.64 -2.70 -7.81
C ASP A 37 16.56 -3.70 -8.28
N PRO A 38 15.49 -3.26 -8.95
CA PRO A 38 14.42 -4.14 -9.43
C PRO A 38 14.87 -5.12 -10.52
N ASN A 39 16.00 -4.86 -11.20
CA ASN A 39 16.55 -5.77 -12.21
C ASN A 39 17.46 -6.85 -11.62
N ARG A 40 17.73 -6.79 -10.31
CA ARG A 40 18.54 -7.81 -9.66
C ARG A 40 17.74 -9.11 -9.67
N PRO A 41 18.31 -10.22 -10.18
CA PRO A 41 17.64 -11.51 -10.12
C PRO A 41 17.33 -11.78 -8.65
N ALA A 42 16.04 -11.74 -8.30
CA ALA A 42 15.60 -11.94 -6.94
C ALA A 42 16.23 -13.27 -6.47
N ALA A 43 17.05 -13.22 -5.43
CA ALA A 43 17.46 -14.43 -4.75
C ALA A 43 16.17 -15.07 -4.26
N THR A 44 15.65 -16.03 -5.04
CA THR A 44 14.44 -16.77 -4.74
C THR A 44 14.67 -17.44 -3.40
N ARG A 45 14.29 -16.77 -2.32
CA ARG A 45 13.84 -17.48 -1.13
C ARG A 45 12.64 -18.25 -1.62
N ARG A 46 12.87 -19.50 -2.02
CA ARG A 46 11.85 -20.53 -2.05
C ARG A 46 11.35 -20.69 -0.62
N HIS A 47 10.58 -19.72 -0.14
CA HIS A 47 9.46 -20.10 0.69
C HIS A 47 8.56 -20.86 -0.27
N LEU A 48 8.69 -22.18 -0.19
CA LEU A 48 7.67 -23.11 -0.62
C LEU A 48 6.45 -22.76 0.24
N ALA A 49 5.77 -21.67 -0.09
CA ALA A 49 4.46 -21.40 0.41
C ALA A 49 3.64 -22.55 -0.14
N ASN A 50 3.24 -23.46 0.73
CA ASN A 50 2.23 -24.46 0.44
C ASN A 50 1.09 -23.71 -0.26
N GLN A 51 0.99 -23.83 -1.59
CA GLN A 51 -0.11 -23.23 -2.30
C GLN A 51 -1.35 -23.94 -1.77
N PRO A 52 -2.28 -23.24 -1.10
CA PRO A 52 -3.54 -23.85 -0.76
C PRO A 52 -4.18 -24.35 -2.06
N ALA A 53 -4.88 -25.48 -1.97
CA ALA A 53 -5.62 -26.04 -3.10
C ALA A 53 -6.46 -24.94 -3.78
N PRO A 54 -6.68 -25.02 -5.10
CA PRO A 54 -7.46 -24.02 -5.81
C PRO A 54 -8.84 -23.91 -5.16
N GLU A 55 -9.04 -22.86 -4.37
CA GLU A 55 -10.36 -22.53 -3.83
C GLU A 55 -11.28 -22.22 -5.01
N THR A 56 -12.50 -22.75 -4.96
CA THR A 56 -13.52 -22.45 -5.96
C THR A 56 -13.82 -20.95 -5.88
N ASP A 57 -13.65 -20.22 -6.99
CA ASP A 57 -13.87 -18.77 -7.04
C ASP A 57 -15.33 -18.45 -6.65
N PRO A 58 -15.58 -17.78 -5.51
CA PRO A 58 -16.92 -17.43 -5.07
C PRO A 58 -17.60 -16.40 -5.99
N ASN A 59 -16.87 -15.76 -6.90
CA ASN A 59 -17.38 -14.81 -7.88
C ASN A 59 -17.70 -15.43 -9.25
N LEU A 60 -17.48 -16.72 -9.46
CA LEU A 60 -17.67 -17.36 -10.77
C LEU A 60 -19.07 -17.14 -11.35
N GLU A 61 -20.12 -17.33 -10.54
CA GLU A 61 -21.50 -17.10 -11.01
C GLU A 61 -21.80 -15.62 -11.22
N ARG A 62 -21.29 -14.72 -10.36
CA ARG A 62 -21.47 -13.27 -10.51
C ARG A 62 -20.83 -12.78 -11.80
N GLN A 63 -19.64 -13.26 -12.15
CA GLN A 63 -18.97 -12.95 -13.41
C GLN A 63 -19.80 -13.44 -14.62
N ARG A 64 -20.43 -14.62 -14.54
CA ARG A 64 -21.36 -15.10 -15.58
C ARG A 64 -22.60 -14.23 -15.72
N VAL A 65 -23.09 -13.64 -14.63
CA VAL A 65 -24.19 -12.67 -14.69
C VAL A 65 -23.70 -11.36 -15.32
N LEU A 66 -22.55 -10.86 -14.89
CA LEU A 66 -21.95 -9.61 -15.38
C LEU A 66 -21.77 -9.60 -16.91
N THR A 67 -21.34 -10.73 -17.49
CA THR A 67 -21.17 -10.89 -18.95
C THR A 67 -22.48 -10.83 -19.74
N LYS A 68 -23.63 -11.08 -19.10
CA LYS A 68 -24.96 -11.00 -19.73
C LYS A 68 -25.58 -9.61 -19.62
N LEU A 69 -25.05 -8.75 -18.75
CA LEU A 69 -25.57 -7.40 -18.52
C LEU A 69 -24.98 -6.42 -19.53
N ARG A 70 -25.74 -5.37 -19.86
CA ARG A 70 -25.25 -4.29 -20.72
C ARG A 70 -24.09 -3.58 -20.00
N PRO A 71 -22.92 -3.45 -20.64
CA PRO A 71 -21.78 -2.76 -20.03
C PRO A 71 -22.16 -1.38 -19.51
N TYR A 72 -21.71 -1.06 -18.30
CA TYR A 72 -21.92 0.22 -17.61
C TYR A 72 -23.38 0.60 -17.31
N SER A 73 -24.32 -0.34 -17.44
CA SER A 73 -25.68 -0.14 -16.91
C SER A 73 -25.71 -0.20 -15.39
N ASP A 74 -26.76 0.32 -14.76
CA ASP A 74 -26.91 0.29 -13.29
C ASP A 74 -26.85 -1.14 -12.73
N ALA A 75 -27.49 -2.09 -13.42
CA ALA A 75 -27.44 -3.51 -13.05
C ALA A 75 -26.03 -4.10 -13.18
N TRP A 76 -25.27 -3.67 -14.20
CA TRP A 76 -23.90 -4.11 -14.39
C TRP A 76 -23.01 -3.59 -13.24
N TRP A 77 -23.16 -2.33 -12.86
CA TRP A 77 -22.42 -1.74 -11.73
C TRP A 77 -22.77 -2.44 -10.41
N ALA A 78 -24.04 -2.73 -10.15
CA ALA A 78 -24.44 -3.45 -8.94
C ALA A 78 -23.72 -4.81 -8.80
N VAL A 79 -23.66 -5.60 -9.88
CA VAL A 79 -22.95 -6.89 -9.86
C VAL A 79 -21.43 -6.70 -9.80
N HIS A 80 -20.89 -5.69 -10.48
CA HIS A 80 -19.46 -5.40 -10.45
C HIS A 80 -18.99 -5.03 -9.03
N ASP A 81 -19.75 -4.17 -8.34
CA ASP A 81 -19.42 -3.73 -6.98
C ASP A 81 -19.47 -4.89 -5.98
N GLU A 82 -20.40 -5.84 -6.15
CA GLU A 82 -20.43 -7.07 -5.35
C GLU A 82 -19.18 -7.94 -5.58
N ILE A 83 -18.73 -8.05 -6.83
CA ILE A 83 -17.51 -8.81 -7.16
C ILE A 83 -16.29 -8.14 -6.52
N GLU A 84 -16.17 -6.82 -6.63
CA GLU A 84 -15.05 -6.07 -6.07
C GLU A 84 -15.04 -6.14 -4.54
N ALA A 85 -16.19 -5.99 -3.89
CA ALA A 85 -16.31 -6.11 -2.44
C ALA A 85 -15.87 -7.50 -1.92
N GLU A 86 -16.19 -8.58 -2.66
CA GLU A 86 -15.74 -9.93 -2.31
C GLU A 86 -14.23 -10.10 -2.56
N ASN A 87 -13.70 -9.52 -3.65
CA ASN A 87 -12.27 -9.54 -3.94
C ASN A 87 -11.48 -8.81 -2.84
N ASP A 88 -11.94 -7.63 -2.43
CA ASP A 88 -11.37 -6.86 -1.32
C ASP A 88 -11.41 -7.64 -0.01
N ARG A 89 -12.49 -8.37 0.27
CA ARG A 89 -12.60 -9.24 1.45
C ARG A 89 -11.54 -10.34 1.43
N GLN A 90 -11.35 -11.01 0.28
CA GLN A 90 -10.32 -12.04 0.12
C GLN A 90 -8.91 -11.46 0.19
N LEU A 91 -8.70 -10.29 -0.39
CA LEU A 91 -7.41 -9.62 -0.36
C LEU A 91 -7.09 -9.20 1.07
N GLY A 92 -8.06 -8.62 1.77
CA GLY A 92 -7.96 -8.26 3.18
C GLY A 92 -7.58 -9.45 4.06
N SER A 93 -8.18 -10.62 3.85
CA SER A 93 -7.85 -11.83 4.62
C SER A 93 -6.43 -12.35 4.32
N LYS A 94 -5.97 -12.22 3.08
CA LYS A 94 -4.60 -12.59 2.65
C LYS A 94 -3.54 -11.60 3.13
N LEU A 95 -3.88 -10.32 3.29
CA LEU A 95 -2.97 -9.25 3.72
C LEU A 95 -2.82 -9.14 5.25
N VAL A 96 -3.51 -9.96 6.05
CA VAL A 96 -3.36 -9.94 7.51
C VAL A 96 -1.97 -10.44 7.92
N ILE A 97 -1.05 -9.51 8.20
CA ILE A 97 0.29 -9.80 8.72
C ILE A 97 0.26 -10.07 10.24
N CYS A 98 -0.54 -9.30 10.99
CA CYS A 98 -0.74 -9.46 12.43
C CYS A 98 -2.23 -9.70 12.73
N ARG A 99 -2.60 -10.94 13.04
CA ARG A 99 -3.99 -11.31 13.33
C ARG A 99 -4.55 -10.63 14.58
N SER A 100 -3.70 -10.40 15.58
CA SER A 100 -4.07 -9.74 16.84
C SER A 100 -4.25 -8.22 16.71
N CYS A 101 -3.76 -7.63 15.62
CA CYS A 101 -3.78 -6.19 15.39
C CYS A 101 -4.99 -5.75 14.54
N VAL A 102 -5.64 -6.69 13.85
CA VAL A 102 -6.84 -6.42 13.06
C VAL A 102 -8.05 -6.44 13.99
N ALA A 103 -8.79 -5.33 14.03
CA ALA A 103 -10.06 -5.27 14.75
C ALA A 103 -10.97 -6.39 14.25
N GLN A 104 -11.36 -7.30 15.15
CA GLN A 104 -12.32 -8.33 14.78
C GLN A 104 -13.68 -7.67 14.54
N PRO A 105 -14.43 -8.11 13.52
CA PRO A 105 -15.79 -7.64 13.35
C PRO A 105 -16.54 -7.91 14.66
N PRO A 106 -17.33 -6.94 15.17
CA PRO A 106 -18.06 -7.12 16.41
C PRO A 106 -18.94 -8.36 16.28
N SER A 107 -18.85 -9.27 17.26
CA SER A 107 -19.81 -10.35 17.35
C SER A 107 -21.21 -9.75 17.51
N GLU A 108 -22.17 -10.28 16.78
CA GLU A 108 -23.53 -9.76 16.60
C GLU A 108 -24.35 -9.64 17.92
N ASP A 109 -23.77 -10.02 19.07
CA ASP A 109 -24.44 -10.15 20.36
C ASP A 109 -24.10 -9.08 21.43
N THR A 110 -23.38 -7.99 21.11
CA THR A 110 -23.13 -6.94 22.13
C THR A 110 -23.76 -5.61 21.75
N THR A 111 -25.08 -5.49 21.95
CA THR A 111 -25.73 -4.19 22.16
C THR A 111 -25.31 -3.67 23.54
N GLY A 112 -24.09 -3.12 23.62
CA GLY A 112 -23.56 -2.47 24.81
C GLY A 112 -24.06 -1.03 24.90
N SER A 113 -25.21 -0.82 25.55
CA SER A 113 -25.60 0.51 26.02
C SER A 113 -24.55 1.00 27.03
N ILE A 114 -23.77 2.01 26.64
CA ILE A 114 -22.85 2.69 27.54
C ILE A 114 -23.67 3.66 28.40
N ARG A 115 -23.52 3.55 29.73
CA ARG A 115 -24.14 4.39 30.76
C ARG A 115 -23.14 5.38 31.31
#